data_AF-A0A8T5J9S2-F1
#
_entry.id   AF-A0A8T5J9S2-F1
#
_cell.length_a   1.000
_cell.length_b   1.000
_cell.length_c   1.000
_cell.angle_alpha   90.00
_cell.angle_beta   90.00
_cell.angle_gamma   90.00
#
_symmetry.space_group_name_H-M   'P 1'
#
loop_
_entity.id
_entity.type
_entity.pdbx_description
1 polymer ?
#
loop_
_entity_poly.entity_id
_entity_poly.type
_entity_poly.pdbx_seq_one_letter_code
_entity_poly.pdbx_strand_id
1 'polypeptide(L)'
;MLIESRKTSLAILLLPFLLSVFSPMVSASYTADANEEESENEKSPSETWDLNNEVSYIECEDEVDSDGVITEVCEYVFPWGGNEILQFKEYHTYETMKTRMMVLAQENPDIFQFHEGLNGGMNARGQETSTDSYEGWYYGHSSPWLKITGDVEDGEYNEFNGDTGNYPDRPDVMIVGNHHAREWMSYQTPILVMETIAFYYGKEPTDNDGDGLTDEDPWGDADGDGQVDDDGDCLALAPKYQDSNGDGKPCNPGDFGVDEDFSEVELTNMINNREIYLIPMLNTDGNIYDREVYMPGQCPGEEAWDCSAAGWRKNLR
;
A
#
# COMPACT_ATOMS: atom_id res chain seq x y z
N MET A 1 -33.12 -34.55 39.69
CA MET A 1 -32.48 -34.51 38.37
C MET A 1 -30.98 -34.45 38.64
N LEU A 2 -30.30 -35.59 38.48
CA LEU A 2 -28.85 -35.74 38.72
C LEU A 2 -28.13 -35.19 37.49
N ILE A 3 -27.18 -34.28 37.69
CA ILE A 3 -26.25 -33.86 36.63
C ILE A 3 -24.95 -34.64 36.86
N GLU A 4 -24.73 -35.64 36.01
CA GLU A 4 -23.48 -36.38 35.92
C GLU A 4 -22.39 -35.53 35.26
N SER A 5 -21.22 -35.50 35.87
CA SER A 5 -19.98 -34.97 35.29
C SER A 5 -19.45 -35.96 34.25
N ARG A 6 -19.40 -35.54 32.98
CA ARG A 6 -18.66 -36.25 31.92
C ARG A 6 -17.23 -35.72 31.86
N LYS A 7 -16.29 -36.61 32.18
CA LYS A 7 -14.88 -36.51 31.84
C LYS A 7 -14.74 -36.53 30.32
N THR A 8 -14.30 -35.43 29.72
CA THR A 8 -13.83 -35.41 28.33
C THR A 8 -12.64 -34.46 28.21
N SER A 9 -11.49 -35.10 27.94
CA SER A 9 -10.31 -34.62 27.23
C SER A 9 -9.76 -33.23 27.55
N LEU A 10 -8.68 -33.24 28.33
CA LEU A 10 -7.62 -32.22 28.36
C LEU A 10 -7.00 -31.96 26.95
N ALA A 11 -7.28 -32.82 25.96
CA ALA A 11 -6.79 -32.72 24.59
C ALA A 11 -7.45 -31.63 23.72
N ILE A 12 -8.59 -31.06 24.13
CA ILE A 12 -9.26 -29.98 23.36
C ILE A 12 -8.75 -28.58 23.75
N LEU A 13 -8.03 -28.47 24.86
CA LEU A 13 -7.48 -27.19 25.35
C LEU A 13 -6.05 -26.90 24.85
N LEU A 14 -5.38 -27.87 24.22
CA LEU A 14 -4.01 -27.70 23.71
C LEU A 14 -3.94 -27.45 22.20
N LEU A 15 -5.00 -27.74 21.45
CA LEU A 15 -5.06 -27.45 20.02
C LEU A 15 -5.08 -25.93 19.69
N PRO A 16 -5.74 -25.06 20.47
CA PRO A 16 -5.70 -23.61 20.22
C PRO A 16 -4.35 -22.97 20.58
N PHE A 17 -3.54 -23.65 21.42
CA PHE A 17 -2.23 -23.14 21.86
C PHE A 17 -1.09 -23.55 20.92
N LEU A 18 -1.29 -24.60 20.11
CA LEU A 18 -0.34 -25.02 19.08
C LEU A 18 -0.55 -24.30 17.73
N LEU A 19 -1.74 -23.71 17.51
CA LEU A 19 -2.05 -22.91 16.32
C LEU A 19 -1.67 -21.43 16.44
N SER A 20 -1.25 -20.96 17.62
CA SER A 20 -0.81 -19.56 17.83
C SER A 20 0.71 -19.38 17.78
N VAL A 21 1.48 -20.45 17.53
CA VAL A 21 2.95 -20.42 17.45
C VAL A 21 3.43 -20.43 15.99
N PHE A 22 2.51 -20.57 15.02
CA PHE A 22 2.79 -20.58 13.59
C PHE A 22 1.77 -19.74 12.83
N SER A 23 1.49 -18.53 13.30
CA SER A 23 0.86 -17.54 12.43
C SER A 23 1.94 -17.08 11.44
N PRO A 24 1.78 -17.27 10.12
CA PRO A 24 2.71 -16.71 9.17
C PRO A 24 2.67 -15.18 9.29
N MET A 25 3.87 -14.60 9.40
CA MET A 25 4.09 -13.20 9.11
C MET A 25 3.66 -13.00 7.65
N VAL A 26 2.67 -12.14 7.39
CA VAL A 26 2.48 -11.61 6.04
C VAL A 26 3.48 -10.46 5.92
N SER A 27 4.73 -10.82 5.68
CA SER A 27 5.59 -10.12 4.71
C SER A 27 5.41 -10.87 3.41
N ALA A 28 5.42 -10.18 2.27
CA ALA A 28 5.47 -10.81 0.95
C ALA A 28 6.86 -11.41 0.69
N SER A 29 7.31 -12.29 1.60
CA SER A 29 8.57 -13.02 1.55
C SER A 29 8.23 -14.47 1.24
N TYR A 30 8.51 -14.87 0.01
CA TYR A 30 8.33 -16.25 -0.42
C TYR A 30 9.56 -17.08 -0.03
N THR A 31 9.38 -18.36 0.32
CA THR A 31 10.47 -19.29 0.64
C THR A 31 10.40 -20.54 -0.26
N ALA A 32 11.34 -20.73 -1.19
CA ALA A 32 11.50 -21.98 -1.96
C ALA A 32 12.68 -22.83 -1.46
N ASP A 33 12.46 -24.13 -1.28
CA ASP A 33 13.54 -25.11 -1.06
C ASP A 33 14.38 -25.24 -2.34
N ALA A 34 15.66 -24.85 -2.33
CA ALA A 34 16.54 -24.87 -3.52
C ALA A 34 16.95 -26.29 -3.97
N ASN A 35 16.36 -27.34 -3.40
CA ASN A 35 16.66 -28.75 -3.74
C ASN A 35 15.64 -29.40 -4.69
N GLU A 36 14.62 -28.69 -5.17
CA GLU A 36 13.77 -29.18 -6.26
C GLU A 36 14.48 -28.94 -7.60
N GLU A 37 14.67 -30.00 -8.39
CA GLU A 37 15.24 -29.93 -9.74
C GLU A 37 14.40 -28.97 -10.59
N GLU A 38 14.89 -27.74 -10.80
CA GLU A 38 14.32 -26.79 -11.76
C GLU A 38 14.21 -27.47 -13.11
N SER A 39 12.98 -27.60 -13.62
CA SER A 39 12.78 -28.07 -14.98
C SER A 39 13.23 -26.96 -15.93
N GLU A 40 13.84 -27.32 -17.08
CA GLU A 40 14.45 -26.37 -18.05
C GLU A 40 13.47 -25.29 -18.62
N ASN A 41 12.22 -25.22 -18.16
CA ASN A 41 11.18 -24.27 -18.58
C ASN A 41 10.45 -23.56 -17.41
N GLU A 42 10.85 -23.77 -16.16
CA GLU A 42 10.24 -23.14 -15.00
C GLU A 42 11.06 -21.90 -14.60
N LYS A 43 10.44 -20.70 -14.61
CA LYS A 43 11.10 -19.45 -14.25
C LYS A 43 10.99 -19.17 -12.75
N SER A 44 12.05 -18.65 -12.15
CA SER A 44 11.99 -18.01 -10.84
C SER A 44 11.55 -16.53 -10.94
N PRO A 45 11.12 -15.92 -9.83
CA PRO A 45 10.89 -14.48 -9.76
C PRO A 45 12.13 -13.65 -10.13
N SER A 46 13.32 -14.06 -9.68
CA SER A 46 14.60 -13.38 -9.99
C SER A 46 14.98 -13.50 -11.47
N GLU A 47 14.62 -14.59 -12.15
CA GLU A 47 14.83 -14.74 -13.59
C GLU A 47 13.85 -13.95 -14.45
N THR A 48 12.71 -13.57 -13.86
CA THR A 48 11.64 -12.86 -14.54
C THR A 48 11.81 -11.35 -14.31
N TRP A 49 11.93 -10.89 -13.06
CA TRP A 49 11.73 -9.48 -12.68
C TRP A 49 12.98 -8.74 -12.15
N ASP A 50 14.18 -9.35 -12.22
CA ASP A 50 15.46 -8.65 -12.01
C ASP A 50 16.03 -8.14 -13.35
N LEU A 51 15.65 -6.91 -13.74
CA LEU A 51 16.14 -6.24 -14.96
C LEU A 51 17.60 -5.76 -14.83
N ASN A 52 18.51 -6.65 -14.43
CA ASN A 52 19.96 -6.46 -14.49
C ASN A 52 20.45 -5.14 -13.85
N ASN A 53 19.86 -4.71 -12.74
CA ASN A 53 20.18 -3.49 -11.99
C ASN A 53 19.86 -2.12 -12.66
N GLU A 54 19.00 -2.03 -13.69
CA GLU A 54 18.49 -0.71 -14.14
C GLU A 54 17.29 -0.23 -13.29
N VAL A 55 16.32 -1.12 -13.05
CA VAL A 55 15.22 -1.00 -12.07
C VAL A 55 14.94 -2.42 -11.55
N SER A 56 14.77 -2.60 -10.24
CA SER A 56 14.44 -3.91 -9.66
C SER A 56 13.10 -3.79 -8.96
N TYR A 57 12.17 -4.67 -9.31
CA TYR A 57 10.84 -4.77 -8.70
C TYR A 57 10.80 -5.84 -7.62
N ILE A 58 11.84 -6.67 -7.59
CA ILE A 58 12.05 -7.72 -6.60
C ILE A 58 13.48 -7.66 -6.07
N GLU A 59 13.67 -8.01 -4.80
CA GLU A 59 14.98 -8.26 -4.20
C GLU A 59 14.99 -9.68 -3.65
N CYS A 60 15.93 -10.50 -4.10
CA CYS A 60 16.06 -11.89 -3.72
C CYS A 60 17.39 -12.11 -2.98
N GLU A 61 17.32 -12.73 -1.80
CA GLU A 61 18.48 -13.11 -1.00
C GLU A 61 18.46 -14.62 -0.71
N ASP A 62 19.66 -15.23 -0.71
CA ASP A 62 19.84 -16.62 -0.27
C ASP A 62 19.85 -16.69 1.26
N GLU A 63 18.82 -17.29 1.86
CA GLU A 63 18.79 -17.63 3.27
C GLU A 63 19.26 -19.07 3.51
N VAL A 64 20.05 -19.27 4.57
CA VAL A 64 20.48 -20.61 4.99
C VAL A 64 19.76 -20.98 6.28
N ASP A 65 18.92 -22.02 6.22
CA ASP A 65 18.20 -22.49 7.38
C ASP A 65 19.09 -23.23 8.39
N SER A 66 18.51 -23.63 9.53
CA SER A 66 19.25 -24.34 10.58
C SER A 66 19.78 -25.73 10.18
N ASP A 67 19.24 -26.31 9.11
CA ASP A 67 19.60 -27.61 8.57
C ASP A 67 20.59 -27.51 7.39
N GLY A 68 20.96 -26.28 6.99
CA GLY A 68 21.91 -25.98 5.92
C GLY A 68 21.29 -26.02 4.52
N VAL A 69 19.95 -25.98 4.43
CA VAL A 69 19.22 -25.79 3.17
C VAL A 69 19.32 -24.32 2.79
N ILE A 70 19.66 -24.08 1.52
CA ILE A 70 19.63 -22.75 0.92
C ILE A 70 18.23 -22.54 0.37
N THR A 71 17.62 -21.41 0.70
CA THR A 71 16.29 -21.00 0.26
C THR A 71 16.42 -19.62 -0.33
N GLU A 72 16.01 -19.43 -1.58
CA GLU A 72 15.88 -18.08 -2.15
C GLU A 72 14.64 -17.43 -1.55
N VAL A 73 14.84 -16.26 -0.94
CA VAL A 73 13.78 -15.44 -0.36
C VAL A 73 13.70 -14.15 -1.15
N CYS A 74 12.57 -13.96 -1.83
CA CYS A 74 12.32 -12.78 -2.65
C CYS A 74 11.24 -11.90 -2.00
N GLU A 75 11.38 -10.59 -2.13
CA GLU A 75 10.41 -9.59 -1.68
C GLU A 75 10.25 -8.44 -2.70
N TYR A 76 9.06 -7.84 -2.73
CA TYR A 76 8.81 -6.65 -3.55
C TYR A 76 9.65 -5.46 -3.10
N VAL A 77 10.17 -4.74 -4.10
CA VAL A 77 10.82 -3.45 -3.92
C VAL A 77 10.18 -2.46 -4.87
N PHE A 78 9.72 -1.34 -4.32
CA PHE A 78 9.18 -0.27 -5.16
C PHE A 78 10.31 0.48 -5.87
N PRO A 79 10.14 0.84 -7.14
CA PRO A 79 11.21 1.32 -8.01
C PRO A 79 11.70 2.74 -7.65
N TRP A 80 10.97 3.48 -6.82
CA TRP A 80 11.44 4.76 -6.26
C TRP A 80 12.50 4.58 -5.16
N GLY A 81 12.75 3.36 -4.70
CA GLY A 81 13.76 3.05 -3.70
C GLY A 81 13.51 3.72 -2.35
N GLY A 82 14.58 3.96 -1.58
CA GLY A 82 14.51 4.67 -0.30
C GLY A 82 14.70 3.77 0.91
N ASN A 83 14.16 4.20 2.05
CA ASN A 83 14.22 3.45 3.31
C ASN A 83 12.97 2.58 3.49
N GLU A 84 12.91 1.82 4.58
CA GLU A 84 11.80 0.93 4.91
C GLU A 84 10.42 1.63 4.92
N ILE A 85 10.36 2.91 5.29
CA ILE A 85 9.12 3.71 5.26
C ILE A 85 8.67 3.96 3.81
N LEU A 86 9.60 4.33 2.91
CA LEU A 86 9.29 4.55 1.50
C LEU A 86 9.04 3.24 0.74
N GLN A 87 9.55 2.12 1.26
CA GLN A 87 9.27 0.77 0.79
C GLN A 87 8.01 0.16 1.44
N PHE A 88 7.25 0.94 2.22
CA PHE A 88 6.02 0.50 2.91
C PHE A 88 6.20 -0.71 3.85
N LYS A 89 7.44 -0.99 4.27
CA LYS A 89 7.78 -1.95 5.33
C LYS A 89 7.55 -1.36 6.73
N GLU A 90 7.47 -0.04 6.81
CA GLU A 90 7.08 0.70 8.02
C GLU A 90 5.94 1.69 7.74
N TYR A 91 5.09 1.90 8.75
CA TYR A 91 4.04 2.91 8.66
C TYR A 91 4.61 4.34 8.80
N HIS A 92 4.42 5.17 7.77
CA HIS A 92 4.51 6.63 7.88
C HIS A 92 3.85 7.18 9.16
N THR A 93 4.59 8.04 9.86
CA THR A 93 4.05 9.00 10.84
C THR A 93 3.49 10.24 10.15
N TYR A 94 2.80 11.10 10.91
CA TYR A 94 2.36 12.40 10.43
C TYR A 94 3.51 13.22 9.81
N GLU A 95 4.66 13.31 10.51
CA GLU A 95 5.80 14.11 10.07
C GLU A 95 6.49 13.54 8.83
N THR A 96 6.70 12.22 8.78
CA THR A 96 7.31 11.56 7.61
C THR A 96 6.40 11.68 6.38
N MET A 97 5.09 11.50 6.54
CA MET A 97 4.11 11.66 5.48
C MET A 97 4.10 13.10 4.95
N LYS A 98 3.94 14.08 5.84
CA LYS A 98 3.93 15.50 5.47
C LYS A 98 5.22 15.90 4.75
N THR A 99 6.36 15.50 5.29
CA THR A 99 7.67 15.77 4.68
C THR A 99 7.75 15.18 3.28
N ARG A 100 7.30 13.93 3.10
CA ARG A 100 7.32 13.29 1.79
C ARG A 100 6.40 13.99 0.78
N MET A 101 5.19 14.39 1.19
CA MET A 101 4.29 15.18 0.34
C MET A 101 4.93 16.49 -0.13
N MET A 102 5.62 17.20 0.77
CA MET A 102 6.33 18.44 0.41
C MET A 102 7.49 18.19 -0.56
N VAL A 103 8.26 17.11 -0.35
CA VAL A 103 9.35 16.72 -1.26
C VAL A 103 8.80 16.38 -2.64
N LEU A 104 7.76 15.55 -2.71
CA LEU A 104 7.14 15.17 -3.99
C LEU A 104 6.58 16.36 -4.73
N ALA A 105 5.90 17.29 -4.05
CA ALA A 105 5.40 18.52 -4.67
C ALA A 105 6.52 19.43 -5.18
N GLN A 106 7.65 19.49 -4.47
CA GLN A 106 8.82 20.24 -4.93
C GLN A 106 9.48 19.58 -6.14
N GLU A 107 9.55 18.25 -6.19
CA GLU A 107 10.18 17.49 -7.28
C GLU A 107 9.30 17.40 -8.53
N ASN A 108 7.98 17.49 -8.36
CA ASN A 108 6.99 17.35 -9.43
C ASN A 108 6.04 18.57 -9.50
N PRO A 109 6.58 19.81 -9.68
CA PRO A 109 5.79 21.03 -9.60
C PRO A 109 4.78 21.19 -10.75
N ASP A 110 4.91 20.40 -11.83
CA ASP A 110 3.98 20.43 -12.95
C ASP A 110 2.67 19.69 -12.65
N ILE A 111 2.68 18.78 -11.66
CA ILE A 111 1.53 17.93 -11.34
C ILE A 111 1.06 18.00 -9.89
N PHE A 112 1.91 18.42 -8.95
CA PHE A 112 1.61 18.42 -7.53
C PHE A 112 1.69 19.81 -6.91
N GLN A 113 0.69 20.15 -6.12
CA GLN A 113 0.68 21.34 -5.27
C GLN A 113 0.33 20.93 -3.84
N PHE A 114 1.24 21.25 -2.91
CA PHE A 114 1.09 20.94 -1.49
C PHE A 114 0.34 22.02 -0.74
N HIS A 115 -0.57 21.58 0.14
CA HIS A 115 -1.36 22.44 1.00
C HIS A 115 -1.30 22.01 2.45
N GLU A 116 -1.03 22.98 3.33
CA GLU A 116 -1.00 22.79 4.76
C GLU A 116 -2.38 23.11 5.37
N GLY A 117 -3.21 22.07 5.51
CA GLY A 117 -4.54 22.21 6.10
C GLY A 117 -5.63 22.65 5.12
N LEU A 118 -6.86 22.69 5.62
CA LEU A 118 -8.03 23.13 4.87
C LEU A 118 -8.33 24.59 5.26
N ASN A 119 -8.32 25.52 4.29
CA ASN A 119 -8.51 26.96 4.56
C ASN A 119 -9.82 27.29 5.31
N GLY A 120 -10.88 26.51 5.04
CA GLY A 120 -12.21 26.74 5.57
C GLY A 120 -12.97 27.86 4.87
N GLY A 121 -14.13 28.18 5.41
CA GLY A 121 -15.02 29.24 4.91
C GLY A 121 -16.48 28.87 5.18
N MET A 122 -17.41 29.52 4.48
CA MET A 122 -18.83 29.18 4.61
C MET A 122 -19.13 27.83 3.97
N ASN A 123 -19.35 26.80 4.79
CA ASN A 123 -19.68 25.47 4.30
C ASN A 123 -21.14 25.37 3.80
N ALA A 124 -21.48 24.25 3.15
CA ALA A 124 -22.83 24.01 2.61
C ALA A 124 -23.97 23.99 3.66
N ARG A 125 -23.63 23.94 4.96
CA ARG A 125 -24.58 24.05 6.08
C ARG A 125 -24.74 25.49 6.60
N GLY A 126 -24.09 26.47 5.97
CA GLY A 126 -24.11 27.87 6.40
C GLY A 126 -23.31 28.11 7.68
N GLN A 127 -22.29 27.29 7.95
CA GLN A 127 -21.38 27.48 9.07
C GLN A 127 -20.04 28.01 8.55
N GLU A 128 -19.59 29.11 9.13
CA GLU A 128 -18.24 29.62 8.91
C GLU A 128 -17.23 28.68 9.59
N THR A 129 -16.28 28.16 8.82
CA THR A 129 -15.14 27.38 9.30
C THR A 129 -13.85 28.12 8.98
N SER A 130 -12.77 27.75 9.66
CA SER A 130 -11.41 28.23 9.42
C SER A 130 -10.45 27.05 9.39
N THR A 131 -9.17 27.30 9.12
CA THR A 131 -8.07 26.36 9.33
C THR A 131 -8.19 25.63 10.67
N ASP A 132 -8.33 26.38 11.76
CA ASP A 132 -8.46 25.86 13.13
C ASP A 132 -9.68 24.94 13.34
N SER A 133 -10.69 25.02 12.45
CA SER A 133 -11.88 24.15 12.53
C SER A 133 -11.60 22.72 12.08
N TYR A 134 -10.51 22.51 11.33
CA TYR A 134 -10.10 21.23 10.77
C TYR A 134 -8.77 20.73 11.35
N GLU A 135 -8.18 21.47 12.29
CA GLU A 135 -6.99 21.06 13.02
C GLU A 135 -7.31 20.07 14.14
N GLY A 136 -6.35 19.20 14.42
CA GLY A 136 -6.36 18.39 15.63
C GLY A 136 -6.44 19.27 16.89
N TRP A 137 -7.28 18.92 17.84
CA TRP A 137 -7.50 19.72 19.04
C TRP A 137 -6.38 19.61 20.10
N TYR A 138 -5.74 18.45 20.20
CA TYR A 138 -4.72 18.15 21.19
C TYR A 138 -3.31 18.42 20.67
N TYR A 139 -2.96 17.90 19.49
CA TYR A 139 -1.63 18.09 18.89
C TYR A 139 -1.56 19.32 17.98
N GLY A 140 -2.70 19.88 17.55
CA GLY A 140 -2.72 21.13 16.78
C GLY A 140 -2.26 20.97 15.33
N HIS A 141 -2.30 19.75 14.79
CA HIS A 141 -1.83 19.49 13.43
C HIS A 141 -2.96 19.64 12.42
N SER A 142 -2.75 20.51 11.43
CA SER A 142 -3.53 20.60 10.20
C SER A 142 -3.40 19.33 9.36
N SER A 143 -4.48 18.90 8.70
CA SER A 143 -4.43 17.79 7.73
C SER A 143 -3.78 18.25 6.43
N PRO A 144 -2.58 17.75 6.07
CA PRO A 144 -1.96 18.09 4.80
C PRO A 144 -2.70 17.39 3.65
N TRP A 145 -2.67 18.01 2.47
CA TRP A 145 -3.24 17.42 1.26
C TRP A 145 -2.46 17.85 0.01
N LEU A 146 -2.59 17.06 -1.06
CA LEU A 146 -2.03 17.36 -2.37
C LEU A 146 -3.17 17.62 -3.37
N LYS A 147 -3.05 18.70 -4.13
CA LYS A 147 -3.73 18.84 -5.43
C LYS A 147 -2.87 18.13 -6.46
N ILE A 148 -3.49 17.27 -7.26
CA ILE A 148 -2.83 16.48 -8.29
C ILE A 148 -3.59 16.65 -9.61
N THR A 149 -2.95 17.25 -10.61
CA THR A 149 -3.49 17.42 -11.97
C THR A 149 -2.39 17.91 -12.91
N GLY A 150 -2.44 17.61 -14.21
CA GLY A 150 -1.48 18.18 -15.17
C GLY A 150 -1.57 19.71 -15.22
N ASP A 151 -0.44 20.41 -15.31
CA ASP A 151 -0.40 21.88 -15.28
C ASP A 151 -1.06 22.45 -14.00
N VAL A 152 -0.66 21.94 -12.83
CA VAL A 152 -1.30 22.23 -11.52
C VAL A 152 -1.24 23.70 -11.10
N GLU A 153 -0.25 24.47 -11.56
CA GLU A 153 -0.09 25.89 -11.26
C GLU A 153 -0.89 26.81 -12.21
N ASP A 154 -1.42 26.26 -13.29
CA ASP A 154 -2.27 26.97 -14.26
C ASP A 154 -3.76 26.88 -13.87
N GLY A 155 -4.68 27.08 -14.81
CA GLY A 155 -6.14 27.00 -14.55
C GLY A 155 -6.70 28.17 -13.73
N GLU A 156 -7.91 28.00 -13.21
CA GLU A 156 -8.56 28.97 -12.33
C GLU A 156 -8.11 28.80 -10.86
N TYR A 157 -8.03 29.92 -10.14
CA TYR A 157 -7.77 29.91 -8.70
C TYR A 157 -9.07 29.80 -7.92
N ASN A 158 -9.12 28.88 -6.96
CA ASN A 158 -10.25 28.69 -6.06
C ASN A 158 -9.92 29.26 -4.68
N GLU A 159 -10.56 30.38 -4.31
CA GLU A 159 -10.31 31.06 -3.03
C GLU A 159 -10.68 30.23 -1.80
N PHE A 160 -11.66 29.32 -1.90
CA PHE A 160 -12.13 28.52 -0.77
C PHE A 160 -11.12 27.43 -0.40
N ASN A 161 -10.57 26.75 -1.41
CA ASN A 161 -9.57 25.71 -1.21
C ASN A 161 -8.14 26.30 -1.13
N GLY A 162 -7.91 27.45 -1.76
CA GLY A 162 -6.60 28.08 -1.90
C GLY A 162 -5.73 27.46 -2.98
N ASP A 163 -6.29 26.71 -3.92
CA ASP A 163 -5.56 25.98 -4.97
C ASP A 163 -5.71 26.59 -6.37
N THR A 164 -4.75 26.24 -7.21
CA THR A 164 -4.78 26.42 -8.67
C THR A 164 -5.06 25.07 -9.36
N GLY A 165 -4.98 25.03 -10.68
CA GLY A 165 -5.20 23.81 -11.44
C GLY A 165 -6.67 23.41 -11.51
N ASN A 166 -7.59 24.39 -11.45
CA ASN A 166 -9.02 24.15 -11.63
C ASN A 166 -9.44 24.41 -13.08
N TYR A 167 -9.94 23.36 -13.75
CA TYR A 167 -10.29 23.30 -15.15
C TYR A 167 -11.75 22.82 -15.31
N PRO A 168 -12.59 23.56 -16.05
CA PRO A 168 -14.03 23.28 -16.14
C PRO A 168 -14.36 21.94 -16.83
N ASP A 169 -13.41 21.36 -17.57
CA ASP A 169 -13.53 20.11 -18.30
C ASP A 169 -12.87 18.90 -17.62
N ARG A 170 -12.23 19.10 -16.45
CA ARG A 170 -11.62 18.01 -15.66
C ARG A 170 -12.51 17.68 -14.45
N PRO A 171 -13.05 16.46 -14.37
CA PRO A 171 -13.82 16.05 -13.21
C PRO A 171 -12.96 15.90 -11.95
N ASP A 172 -13.54 16.32 -10.81
CA ASP A 172 -12.92 16.16 -9.49
C ASP A 172 -12.96 14.71 -8.99
N VAL A 173 -11.89 14.29 -8.33
CA VAL A 173 -11.78 13.05 -7.55
C VAL A 173 -11.21 13.40 -6.19
N MET A 174 -11.82 12.87 -5.13
CA MET A 174 -11.31 13.08 -3.77
C MET A 174 -10.99 11.74 -3.12
N ILE A 175 -9.74 11.57 -2.71
CA ILE A 175 -9.24 10.39 -2.02
C ILE A 175 -8.88 10.81 -0.60
N VAL A 176 -9.56 10.23 0.39
CA VAL A 176 -9.40 10.63 1.80
C VAL A 176 -9.16 9.41 2.67
N GLY A 177 -8.04 9.44 3.39
CA GLY A 177 -7.63 8.41 4.34
C GLY A 177 -7.82 8.82 5.80
N ASN A 178 -7.74 7.81 6.67
CA ASN A 178 -7.71 7.94 8.13
C ASN A 178 -8.83 8.83 8.71
N HIS A 179 -10.08 8.52 8.34
CA HIS A 179 -11.22 9.06 9.07
C HIS A 179 -11.22 8.56 10.53
N HIS A 180 -10.88 7.28 10.72
CA HIS A 180 -10.71 6.69 12.04
C HIS A 180 -9.23 6.43 12.32
N ALA A 181 -8.79 6.91 13.49
CA ALA A 181 -7.42 6.84 14.00
C ALA A 181 -6.66 5.53 13.73
N ARG A 182 -7.32 4.40 14.00
CA ARG A 182 -6.76 3.04 13.92
C ARG A 182 -6.75 2.41 12.54
N GLU A 183 -7.32 3.06 11.53
CA GLU A 183 -7.42 2.49 10.17
C GLU A 183 -6.15 2.81 9.38
N TRP A 184 -5.01 2.26 9.79
CA TRP A 184 -3.72 2.75 9.31
C TRP A 184 -3.46 2.52 7.82
N MET A 185 -3.94 1.39 7.28
CA MET A 185 -3.87 1.16 5.83
C MET A 185 -4.60 2.24 5.03
N SER A 186 -5.65 2.85 5.60
CA SER A 186 -6.42 3.87 4.88
C SER A 186 -5.65 5.16 4.60
N TYR A 187 -4.53 5.43 5.28
CA TYR A 187 -3.63 6.54 4.92
C TYR A 187 -2.37 6.09 4.19
N GLN A 188 -1.92 4.84 4.38
CA GLN A 188 -0.82 4.30 3.59
C GLN A 188 -1.18 4.13 2.13
N THR A 189 -2.39 3.64 1.81
CA THR A 189 -2.82 3.50 0.41
C THR A 189 -2.80 4.84 -0.35
N PRO A 190 -3.34 5.96 0.18
CA PRO A 190 -3.14 7.27 -0.43
C PRO A 190 -1.67 7.67 -0.61
N ILE A 191 -0.78 7.33 0.33
CA ILE A 191 0.66 7.61 0.21
C ILE A 191 1.26 6.80 -0.94
N LEU A 192 0.90 5.52 -1.07
CA LEU A 192 1.32 4.67 -2.19
C LEU A 192 0.87 5.26 -3.54
N VAL A 193 -0.37 5.76 -3.61
CA VAL A 193 -0.90 6.42 -4.80
C VAL A 193 -0.07 7.65 -5.20
N MET A 194 0.35 8.51 -4.25
CA MET A 194 1.18 9.67 -4.62
C MET A 194 2.59 9.28 -5.06
N GLU A 195 3.21 8.24 -4.48
CA GLU A 195 4.51 7.74 -4.92
C GLU A 195 4.42 7.17 -6.34
N THR A 196 3.39 6.37 -6.59
CA THR A 196 3.12 5.77 -7.90
C THR A 196 2.95 6.85 -8.96
N ILE A 197 2.11 7.86 -8.69
CA ILE A 197 1.93 8.98 -9.62
C ILE A 197 3.23 9.75 -9.83
N ALA A 198 3.98 10.04 -8.76
CA ALA A 198 5.24 10.77 -8.87
C ALA A 198 6.27 10.05 -9.73
N PHE A 199 6.35 8.73 -9.58
CA PHE A 199 7.34 7.93 -10.29
C PHE A 199 6.98 7.73 -11.75
N TYR A 200 5.72 7.37 -12.04
CA TYR A 200 5.31 6.90 -13.37
C TYR A 200 4.72 7.97 -14.29
N TYR A 201 4.35 9.14 -13.76
CA TYR A 201 3.76 10.20 -14.58
C TYR A 201 4.70 10.63 -15.73
N GLY A 202 4.18 10.60 -16.96
CA GLY A 202 4.90 11.01 -18.17
C GLY A 202 5.90 10.00 -18.69
N LYS A 203 5.97 8.79 -18.11
CA LYS A 203 6.75 7.69 -18.67
C LYS A 203 6.05 7.11 -19.91
N GLU A 204 6.86 6.62 -20.84
CA GLU A 204 6.38 5.73 -21.91
C GLU A 204 5.96 4.39 -21.31
N PRO A 205 5.22 3.53 -22.04
CA PRO A 205 4.98 2.16 -21.60
C PRO A 205 6.30 1.51 -21.17
N THR A 206 6.36 1.11 -19.91
CA THR A 206 7.55 0.49 -19.32
C THR A 206 7.20 -0.87 -18.78
N ASP A 207 8.09 -1.83 -19.01
CA ASP A 207 8.18 -3.10 -18.30
C ASP A 207 8.31 -2.83 -16.80
N ASN A 208 7.17 -2.69 -16.12
CA ASN A 208 7.08 -2.08 -14.79
C ASN A 208 6.91 -3.11 -13.67
N ASP A 209 6.87 -4.38 -14.04
CA ASP A 209 7.02 -5.59 -13.24
C ASP A 209 8.37 -6.27 -13.54
N GLY A 210 8.94 -6.09 -14.74
CA GLY A 210 10.32 -6.40 -15.08
C GLY A 210 10.51 -7.68 -15.89
N ASP A 211 9.44 -8.26 -16.45
CA ASP A 211 9.38 -9.58 -17.08
C ASP A 211 9.99 -9.62 -18.51
N GLY A 212 10.33 -8.45 -19.05
CA GLY A 212 10.89 -8.23 -20.38
C GLY A 212 9.85 -7.89 -21.45
N LEU A 213 8.58 -7.77 -21.08
CA LEU A 213 7.46 -7.42 -21.92
C LEU A 213 6.89 -6.06 -21.50
N THR A 214 5.79 -5.65 -22.12
CA THR A 214 5.14 -4.35 -21.88
C THR A 214 3.64 -4.57 -22.07
N ASP A 215 3.12 -5.62 -21.46
CA ASP A 215 1.79 -6.18 -21.69
C ASP A 215 0.78 -6.04 -20.55
N GLU A 216 1.02 -5.13 -19.61
CA GLU A 216 0.07 -4.33 -18.82
C GLU A 216 -1.33 -4.91 -18.65
N ASP A 217 -1.53 -5.49 -17.47
CA ASP A 217 -2.79 -5.98 -16.96
C ASP A 217 -3.88 -4.88 -17.05
N PRO A 218 -5.04 -5.21 -17.65
CA PRO A 218 -6.26 -4.53 -17.32
C PRO A 218 -6.60 -4.73 -15.83
N TRP A 219 -7.28 -3.76 -15.22
CA TRP A 219 -7.68 -3.90 -13.81
C TRP A 219 -8.62 -5.10 -13.56
N GLY A 220 -8.12 -6.13 -12.87
CA GLY A 220 -8.84 -7.34 -12.47
C GLY A 220 -9.08 -8.32 -13.63
N ASP A 221 -9.98 -9.29 -13.43
CA ASP A 221 -10.38 -10.31 -14.43
C ASP A 221 -11.12 -9.69 -15.64
N ALA A 222 -10.40 -9.07 -16.57
CA ALA A 222 -11.00 -8.35 -17.69
C ALA A 222 -11.38 -9.28 -18.84
N ASP A 223 -10.73 -10.44 -18.95
CA ASP A 223 -11.04 -11.45 -19.95
C ASP A 223 -12.20 -12.40 -19.52
N GLY A 224 -12.51 -12.43 -18.21
CA GLY A 224 -13.63 -13.15 -17.62
C GLY A 224 -13.35 -14.64 -17.40
N ASP A 225 -12.10 -15.07 -17.35
CA ASP A 225 -11.69 -16.45 -17.11
C ASP A 225 -11.69 -16.82 -15.61
N GLY A 226 -11.80 -15.83 -14.72
CA GLY A 226 -11.84 -15.99 -13.28
C GLY A 226 -10.47 -15.96 -12.59
N GLN A 227 -9.42 -15.64 -13.34
CA GLN A 227 -8.07 -15.31 -12.88
C GLN A 227 -7.90 -13.79 -12.97
N VAL A 228 -6.94 -13.24 -12.23
CA VAL A 228 -6.67 -11.79 -12.20
C VAL A 228 -5.29 -11.44 -12.78
N ASP A 229 -4.67 -12.44 -13.41
CA ASP A 229 -3.35 -12.44 -14.04
C ASP A 229 -3.61 -12.52 -15.55
N ASP A 230 -3.99 -11.39 -16.14
CA ASP A 230 -4.54 -11.31 -17.51
C ASP A 230 -3.40 -11.33 -18.55
N ASP A 231 -2.20 -10.87 -18.20
CA ASP A 231 -0.94 -10.99 -18.95
C ASP A 231 -0.26 -12.37 -18.78
N GLY A 232 -0.50 -13.04 -17.65
CA GLY A 232 -0.04 -14.40 -17.36
C GLY A 232 1.34 -14.47 -16.71
N ASP A 233 1.80 -13.39 -16.09
CA ASP A 233 3.10 -13.25 -15.46
C ASP A 233 3.26 -14.19 -14.27
N CYS A 234 2.26 -14.22 -13.38
CA CYS A 234 2.24 -15.20 -12.30
C CYS A 234 2.16 -16.63 -12.85
N LEU A 235 1.30 -16.87 -13.83
CA LEU A 235 1.14 -18.19 -14.45
C LEU A 235 2.40 -18.69 -15.17
N ALA A 236 3.30 -17.79 -15.57
CA ALA A 236 4.59 -18.12 -16.18
C ALA A 236 5.63 -18.61 -15.15
N LEU A 237 5.46 -18.27 -13.86
CA LEU A 237 6.32 -18.76 -12.80
C LEU A 237 6.16 -20.26 -12.56
N ALA A 238 7.21 -20.88 -11.98
CA ALA A 238 7.10 -22.25 -11.50
C ALA A 238 5.95 -22.37 -10.46
N PRO A 239 5.17 -23.48 -10.43
CA PRO A 239 4.01 -23.64 -9.55
C PRO A 239 4.29 -23.41 -8.06
N LYS A 240 5.55 -23.59 -7.63
CA LYS A 240 5.99 -23.33 -6.27
C LYS A 240 5.95 -21.85 -5.89
N TYR A 241 6.11 -20.93 -6.85
CA TYR A 241 6.13 -19.47 -6.64
C TYR A 241 4.76 -18.81 -6.81
N GLN A 242 3.77 -19.51 -7.37
CA GLN A 242 2.47 -18.93 -7.71
C GLN A 242 1.58 -18.58 -6.50
N ASP A 243 1.85 -19.13 -5.31
CA ASP A 243 1.18 -18.78 -4.04
C ASP A 243 2.20 -18.08 -3.12
N SER A 244 2.78 -16.98 -3.62
CA SER A 244 3.94 -16.34 -2.99
C SER A 244 3.60 -15.71 -1.63
N ASN A 245 2.34 -15.34 -1.39
CA ASN A 245 1.86 -14.86 -0.09
C ASN A 245 1.35 -15.98 0.84
N GLY A 246 1.27 -17.22 0.33
CA GLY A 246 0.89 -18.41 1.10
C GLY A 246 -0.58 -18.44 1.56
N ASP A 247 -1.49 -17.73 0.90
CA ASP A 247 -2.92 -17.75 1.23
C ASP A 247 -3.67 -19.01 0.74
N GLY A 248 -3.00 -19.83 -0.07
CA GLY A 248 -3.52 -21.08 -0.61
C GLY A 248 -4.34 -20.91 -1.89
N LYS A 249 -4.29 -19.73 -2.52
CA LYS A 249 -4.87 -19.47 -3.84
C LYS A 249 -3.77 -18.97 -4.77
N PRO A 250 -3.21 -19.83 -5.63
CA PRO A 250 -2.16 -19.41 -6.55
C PRO A 250 -2.67 -18.37 -7.55
N CYS A 251 -1.81 -17.43 -7.92
CA CYS A 251 -2.07 -16.31 -8.83
C CYS A 251 -3.34 -15.55 -8.46
N ASN A 252 -3.42 -15.11 -7.20
CA ASN A 252 -4.45 -14.23 -6.67
C ASN A 252 -3.83 -12.91 -6.19
N PRO A 253 -4.64 -11.88 -5.85
CA PRO A 253 -4.11 -10.58 -5.46
C PRO A 253 -3.11 -10.68 -4.31
N GLY A 254 -1.92 -10.13 -4.56
CA GLY A 254 -0.77 -10.14 -3.66
C GLY A 254 0.14 -11.36 -3.78
N ASP A 255 -0.11 -12.29 -4.69
CA ASP A 255 0.92 -13.22 -5.18
C ASP A 255 1.80 -12.53 -6.22
N PHE A 256 2.94 -13.14 -6.56
CA PHE A 256 3.88 -12.51 -7.47
C PHE A 256 3.45 -12.63 -8.94
N GLY A 257 3.62 -11.56 -9.70
CA GLY A 257 3.23 -11.42 -11.08
C GLY A 257 1.72 -11.23 -11.27
N VAL A 258 0.99 -10.73 -10.27
CA VAL A 258 -0.47 -10.52 -10.38
C VAL A 258 -0.80 -9.05 -10.23
N ASP A 259 -1.52 -8.46 -11.18
CA ASP A 259 -1.99 -7.06 -11.14
C ASP A 259 -0.88 -6.02 -10.84
N GLU A 260 0.36 -6.41 -11.15
CA GLU A 260 1.59 -5.72 -10.79
C GLU A 260 1.97 -4.63 -11.77
N ASP A 261 1.38 -4.65 -12.97
CA ASP A 261 1.63 -3.66 -13.99
C ASP A 261 0.36 -2.86 -14.38
N PHE A 262 0.51 -1.54 -14.37
CA PHE A 262 -0.55 -0.63 -14.77
C PHE A 262 -0.02 0.30 -15.84
N SER A 263 -0.84 0.53 -16.86
CA SER A 263 -0.41 1.40 -17.95
C SER A 263 -0.04 2.82 -17.49
N GLU A 264 1.23 3.22 -17.67
CA GLU A 264 1.71 4.58 -17.40
C GLU A 264 1.03 5.61 -18.30
N VAL A 265 0.62 5.18 -19.48
CA VAL A 265 -0.14 6.00 -20.43
C VAL A 265 -1.53 6.30 -19.85
N GLU A 266 -2.22 5.30 -19.31
CA GLU A 266 -3.52 5.52 -18.66
C GLU A 266 -3.37 6.33 -17.36
N LEU A 267 -2.32 6.10 -16.57
CA LEU A 267 -2.00 6.94 -15.40
C LEU A 267 -1.77 8.40 -15.83
N THR A 268 -0.92 8.64 -16.83
CA THR A 268 -0.63 9.98 -17.34
C THR A 268 -1.89 10.65 -17.91
N ASN A 269 -2.71 9.90 -18.65
CA ASN A 269 -3.99 10.37 -19.14
C ASN A 269 -4.94 10.72 -17.99
N MET A 270 -4.99 9.92 -16.93
CA MET A 270 -5.81 10.18 -15.75
C MET A 270 -5.40 11.51 -15.10
N ILE A 271 -4.11 11.72 -14.83
CA ILE A 271 -3.61 12.96 -14.20
C ILE A 271 -3.88 14.19 -15.07
N ASN A 272 -3.77 14.07 -16.38
CA ASN A 272 -4.03 15.17 -17.32
C ASN A 272 -5.52 15.51 -17.48
N ASN A 273 -6.43 14.62 -17.11
CA ASN A 273 -7.86 14.77 -17.34
C ASN A 273 -8.71 14.74 -16.05
N ARG A 274 -8.07 14.78 -14.88
CA ARG A 274 -8.74 14.80 -13.57
C ARG A 274 -8.10 15.84 -12.65
N GLU A 275 -8.89 16.29 -11.70
CA GLU A 275 -8.43 17.05 -10.55
C GLU A 275 -8.54 16.16 -9.32
N ILE A 276 -7.41 15.66 -8.84
CA ILE A 276 -7.38 14.74 -7.71
C ILE A 276 -6.98 15.51 -6.46
N TYR A 277 -7.81 15.40 -5.43
CA TYR A 277 -7.56 15.93 -4.09
C TYR A 277 -7.22 14.76 -3.17
N LEU A 278 -5.95 14.66 -2.79
CA LEU A 278 -5.44 13.55 -1.98
C LEU A 278 -5.21 14.03 -0.55
N ILE A 279 -5.98 13.49 0.39
CA ILE A 279 -5.92 13.81 1.83
C ILE A 279 -5.56 12.51 2.58
N PRO A 280 -4.28 12.15 2.75
CA PRO A 280 -3.93 10.86 3.34
C PRO A 280 -4.39 10.74 4.81
N MET A 281 -4.22 11.80 5.62
CA MET A 281 -4.50 11.74 7.05
C MET A 281 -5.48 12.84 7.49
N LEU A 282 -6.77 12.52 7.48
CA LEU A 282 -7.81 13.44 7.94
C LEU A 282 -7.85 13.58 9.48
N ASN A 283 -7.61 12.49 10.22
CA ASN A 283 -7.66 12.47 11.68
C ASN A 283 -6.25 12.40 12.30
N THR A 284 -5.47 13.46 12.08
CA THR A 284 -4.06 13.57 12.51
C THR A 284 -3.89 13.28 14.01
N ASP A 285 -4.66 13.96 14.84
CA ASP A 285 -4.67 13.78 16.30
C ASP A 285 -4.98 12.35 16.72
N GLY A 286 -6.02 11.77 16.12
CA GLY A 286 -6.44 10.41 16.41
C GLY A 286 -5.34 9.41 16.07
N ASN A 287 -4.74 9.54 14.89
CA ASN A 287 -3.64 8.66 14.48
C ASN A 287 -2.42 8.78 15.40
N ILE A 288 -2.00 10.00 15.74
CA ILE A 288 -0.88 10.23 16.68
C ILE A 288 -1.19 9.60 18.04
N TYR A 289 -2.38 9.85 18.58
CA TYR A 289 -2.79 9.25 19.86
C TYR A 289 -2.81 7.72 19.80
N ASP A 290 -3.33 7.15 18.71
CA ASP A 290 -3.42 5.70 18.53
C ASP A 290 -2.02 5.07 18.52
N ARG A 291 -1.09 5.67 17.77
CA ARG A 291 0.30 5.21 17.63
C ARG A 291 1.13 5.40 18.89
N GLU A 292 1.04 6.55 19.54
CA GLU A 292 1.96 6.95 20.62
C GLU A 292 1.45 6.62 22.02
N VAL A 293 0.13 6.45 22.18
CA VAL A 293 -0.48 6.29 23.51
C VAL A 293 -1.31 5.02 23.60
N TYR A 294 -2.27 4.83 22.69
CA TYR A 294 -3.20 3.69 22.79
C TYR A 294 -2.47 2.37 22.54
N MET A 295 -1.79 2.24 21.39
CA MET A 295 -1.09 1.02 21.00
C MET A 295 0.00 0.62 22.01
N PRO A 296 0.93 1.51 22.44
CA PRO A 296 1.94 1.15 23.44
C PRO A 296 1.32 0.76 24.80
N GLY A 297 0.12 1.27 25.10
CA GLY A 297 -0.63 0.88 26.29
C GLY A 297 -1.34 -0.48 26.17
N GLN A 298 -1.71 -0.92 24.97
CA GLN A 298 -2.35 -2.21 24.72
C GLN A 298 -1.35 -3.33 24.43
N CYS A 299 -0.27 -3.04 23.69
CA CYS A 299 0.75 -3.98 23.24
C CYS A 299 2.16 -3.44 23.58
N PRO A 300 2.58 -3.47 24.85
CA PRO A 300 3.84 -2.85 25.25
C PRO A 300 5.05 -3.58 24.68
N GLY A 301 5.85 -2.89 23.85
CA GLY A 301 7.08 -3.43 23.27
C GLY A 301 6.87 -4.36 22.07
N GLU A 302 5.65 -4.40 21.52
CA GLU A 302 5.37 -5.02 20.23
C GLU A 302 5.46 -3.94 19.15
N GLU A 303 5.84 -4.32 17.93
CA GLU A 303 5.67 -3.45 16.77
C GLU A 303 4.19 -3.37 16.41
N ALA A 304 3.81 -2.30 15.72
CA ALA A 304 2.41 -2.10 15.38
C ALA A 304 1.84 -3.17 14.44
N TRP A 305 2.70 -3.81 13.65
CA TRP A 305 2.32 -4.93 12.79
C TRP A 305 1.94 -6.18 13.62
N ASP A 306 2.65 -6.42 14.73
CA ASP A 306 2.46 -7.57 15.59
C ASP A 306 1.35 -7.37 16.64
N CYS A 307 0.99 -6.12 16.90
CA CYS A 307 0.04 -5.78 17.94
C CYS A 307 -1.41 -6.07 17.57
N SER A 308 -2.04 -6.92 18.39
CA SER A 308 -3.45 -7.26 18.21
C SER A 308 -4.46 -6.10 18.36
N ALA A 309 -4.02 -4.97 18.93
CA ALA A 309 -4.83 -3.76 19.11
C ALA A 309 -4.57 -2.67 18.06
N ALA A 310 -3.57 -2.84 17.17
CA ALA A 310 -3.24 -1.89 16.12
C ALA A 310 -4.03 -2.16 14.81
N GLY A 311 -4.18 -1.13 13.98
CA GLY A 311 -4.66 -1.28 12.61
C GLY A 311 -6.16 -1.57 12.43
N TRP A 312 -6.58 -1.64 11.16
CA TRP A 312 -7.95 -1.93 10.75
C TRP A 312 -8.28 -3.41 10.97
N ARG A 313 -9.31 -3.71 11.77
CA ARG A 313 -9.95 -5.04 11.80
C ARG A 313 -11.37 -4.95 11.25
N LYS A 314 -11.56 -5.24 9.95
CA LYS A 314 -12.90 -5.66 9.47
C LYS A 314 -13.16 -7.07 9.99
N ASN A 315 -14.26 -7.23 10.73
CA ASN A 315 -14.86 -8.52 11.09
C ASN A 315 -14.02 -9.45 11.99
N LEU A 316 -13.87 -9.11 13.28
CA LEU A 316 -13.84 -10.17 14.29
C LEU A 316 -15.27 -10.68 14.46
N ARG A 317 -15.57 -11.86 13.90
CA ARG A 317 -16.73 -12.67 14.31
C ARG A 317 -16.36 -13.52 15.51
#